data_AF-A0A1F8M9J0-F1
#
_entry.id   AF-A0A1F8M9J0-F1
#
_cell.length_a   1.000
_cell.length_b   1.000
_cell.length_c   1.000
_cell.angle_alpha   90.00
_cell.angle_beta   90.00
_cell.angle_gamma   90.00
#
_symmetry.space_group_name_H-M   'P 1'
#
loop_
_entity.id
_entity.type
_entity.pdbx_description
1 polymer ?
#
loop_
_entity_poly.entity_id
_entity_poly.type
_entity_poly.pdbx_seq_one_letter_code
_entity_poly.pdbx_strand_id
1 'polypeptide(L)'
;MSLKILLLVLVINVFLLGACSAPKPIQGVPDTSASAITLPPPSMEGINTHNHVFGTDADPDIITLGPKYGTNPDWPPYPNKYGMEFELEHGTPVLAPIDMVLIGFSNRNAERRTRGEQVDTPYNDLMLCFESASPDWPGMIIVVYHLVSSPLLLGHNVNPDCGECEEWGDRTQARGHLYFDTNDYEVSNEDDADKCEPLIGRTVKRGEVIGYAGSVGTHSMAAFCFKVSHTSENPTVERGNRYLHWVQPGTFFYWKCYTPESDFPSGVLAYPFEWEGYQLPAEQRDVDFKYDAN
;
A
#
# COMPACT_ATOMS: atom_id res chain seq x y z
N MET A 1 0.97 66.26 50.64
CA MET A 1 1.83 65.24 49.99
C MET A 1 2.48 64.43 51.12
N SER A 2 1.75 63.56 51.84
CA SER A 2 1.54 62.12 51.57
C SER A 2 2.66 61.46 50.74
N LEU A 3 3.24 60.31 51.09
CA LEU A 3 3.04 59.39 52.22
C LEU A 3 4.25 58.44 52.25
N LYS A 4 4.77 58.22 53.47
CA LYS A 4 5.58 57.12 54.01
C LYS A 4 6.05 56.01 53.04
N ILE A 5 7.37 55.89 52.93
CA ILE A 5 8.07 54.66 52.54
C ILE A 5 8.02 53.70 53.74
N LEU A 6 7.35 52.56 53.57
CA LEU A 6 7.52 51.40 54.45
C LEU A 6 7.59 50.16 53.56
N LEU A 7 8.76 49.52 53.57
CA LEU A 7 9.02 48.20 53.00
C LEU A 7 7.97 47.21 53.52
N LEU A 8 7.20 46.62 52.61
CA LEU A 8 6.49 45.38 52.89
C LEU A 8 7.03 44.30 51.95
N VAL A 9 7.66 43.31 52.55
CA VAL A 9 8.08 42.05 51.96
C VAL A 9 6.82 41.31 51.49
N LEU A 10 6.72 41.03 50.19
CA LEU A 10 5.82 39.99 49.69
C LEU A 10 6.66 39.00 48.87
N VAL A 11 7.00 37.88 49.51
CA VAL A 11 7.54 36.69 48.86
C VAL A 11 6.39 36.08 48.05
N ILE A 12 6.38 36.27 46.74
CA ILE A 12 5.57 35.45 45.85
C ILE A 12 6.47 34.32 45.34
N ASN A 13 6.32 33.15 45.98
CA ASN A 13 6.74 31.89 45.38
C ASN A 13 5.82 31.61 44.19
N VAL A 14 6.26 31.97 42.98
CA VAL A 14 5.67 31.42 41.76
C VAL A 14 6.25 30.01 41.58
N PHE A 15 5.53 29.02 42.10
CA PHE A 15 5.66 27.65 41.61
C PHE A 15 5.17 27.64 40.16
N LEU A 16 6.10 27.80 39.22
CA LEU A 16 5.92 27.31 37.86
C LEU A 16 6.00 25.78 37.92
N LEU A 17 4.90 25.16 38.33
CA LEU A 17 4.56 23.80 37.90
C LEU A 17 4.27 23.88 36.41
N GLY A 18 5.34 23.92 35.61
CA GLY A 18 5.28 23.45 34.25
C GLY A 18 4.88 21.99 34.34
N ALA A 19 3.59 21.72 34.13
CA ALA A 19 3.13 20.39 33.84
C ALA A 19 3.88 19.93 32.59
N CYS A 20 4.98 19.20 32.79
CA CYS A 20 5.40 18.24 31.80
C CYS A 20 4.20 17.35 31.60
N SER A 21 3.47 17.57 30.51
CA SER A 21 2.58 16.58 29.96
C SER A 21 3.40 15.31 29.88
N ALA A 22 3.10 14.35 30.75
CA ALA A 22 3.58 12.99 30.56
C ALA A 22 3.24 12.60 29.11
N PRO A 23 4.13 11.89 28.41
CA PRO A 23 3.77 11.35 27.12
C PRO A 23 2.47 10.59 27.31
N LYS A 24 1.43 10.92 26.53
CA LYS A 24 0.24 10.06 26.49
C LYS A 24 0.77 8.66 26.18
N PRO A 25 0.42 7.63 26.98
CA PRO A 25 0.74 6.26 26.63
C PRO A 25 0.25 6.04 25.20
N ILE A 26 1.16 5.65 24.30
CA ILE A 26 0.77 5.13 23.00
C ILE A 26 -0.18 3.98 23.32
N GLN A 27 -1.44 4.12 22.89
CA GLN A 27 -2.47 3.11 23.09
C GLN A 27 -1.86 1.77 22.66
N GLY A 28 -1.83 0.80 23.59
CA GLY A 28 -1.12 -0.46 23.42
C GLY A 28 -1.44 -1.07 22.06
N VAL A 29 -0.39 -1.23 21.25
CA VAL A 29 -0.50 -1.87 19.95
C VAL A 29 -1.07 -3.28 20.20
N PRO A 30 -2.18 -3.68 19.55
CA PRO A 30 -2.79 -4.97 19.83
C PRO A 30 -1.81 -6.12 19.59
N ASP A 31 -1.89 -7.16 20.43
CA ASP A 31 -1.16 -8.44 20.30
C ASP A 31 -1.45 -9.20 18.98
N THR A 32 -2.17 -8.57 18.04
CA THR A 32 -2.54 -9.09 16.73
C THR A 32 -2.01 -8.24 15.57
N SER A 33 -1.32 -7.12 15.81
CA SER A 33 -0.71 -6.27 14.75
C SER A 33 0.66 -6.80 14.28
N ALA A 34 1.36 -6.10 13.36
CA ALA A 34 2.73 -6.47 13.00
C ALA A 34 3.67 -6.57 14.20
N SER A 35 3.43 -5.83 15.29
CA SER A 35 4.23 -5.95 16.52
C SER A 35 4.12 -7.34 17.17
N ALA A 36 3.07 -8.10 16.88
CA ALA A 36 2.89 -9.47 17.34
C ALA A 36 3.69 -10.49 16.52
N ILE A 37 4.03 -10.15 15.27
CA ILE A 37 4.76 -11.02 14.35
C ILE A 37 6.24 -10.67 14.30
N THR A 38 6.58 -9.38 14.18
CA THR A 38 7.96 -8.90 13.96
C THR A 38 8.52 -8.07 15.12
N LEU A 39 7.77 -7.88 16.22
CA LEU A 39 8.06 -6.92 17.29
C LEU A 39 8.02 -5.45 16.81
N PRO A 40 7.76 -4.48 17.71
CA PRO A 40 7.89 -3.07 17.36
C PRO A 40 9.35 -2.72 17.05
N PRO A 41 9.62 -1.72 16.19
CA PRO A 41 10.97 -1.27 15.92
C PRO A 41 11.63 -0.71 17.20
N PRO A 42 12.96 -0.83 17.36
CA PRO A 42 13.65 -0.32 18.55
C PRO A 42 13.52 1.20 18.76
N SER A 43 13.21 1.94 17.68
CA SER A 43 12.91 3.37 17.70
C SER A 43 11.69 3.63 16.82
N MET A 44 10.81 4.53 17.27
CA MET A 44 9.66 5.02 16.51
C MET A 44 9.99 6.28 15.70
N GLU A 45 11.24 6.73 15.72
CA GLU A 45 11.67 7.91 14.94
C GLU A 45 11.46 7.68 13.44
N GLY A 46 10.68 8.57 12.81
CA GLY A 46 10.36 8.48 11.38
C GLY A 46 9.38 7.37 11.00
N ILE A 47 8.80 6.65 11.98
CA ILE A 47 7.82 5.59 11.75
C ILE A 47 6.40 6.18 11.75
N ASN A 48 5.55 5.75 10.83
CA ASN A 48 4.13 6.11 10.71
C ASN A 48 3.86 7.63 10.63
N THR A 49 4.77 8.37 10.00
CA THR A 49 4.72 9.84 9.90
C THR A 49 3.84 10.37 8.76
N HIS A 50 3.38 9.53 7.84
CA HIS A 50 2.68 9.92 6.61
C HIS A 50 1.32 9.22 6.44
N ASN A 51 0.60 8.99 7.52
CA ASN A 51 -0.74 8.42 7.46
C ASN A 51 -1.75 9.29 6.70
N HIS A 52 -1.46 10.58 6.47
CA HIS A 52 -2.32 11.49 5.71
C HIS A 52 -2.48 11.12 4.23
N VAL A 53 -1.60 10.26 3.68
CA VAL A 53 -1.71 9.76 2.31
C VAL A 53 -2.60 8.52 2.21
N PHE A 54 -3.03 7.95 3.33
CA PHE A 54 -3.91 6.79 3.32
C PHE A 54 -5.32 7.22 2.96
N GLY A 55 -5.88 6.54 1.98
CA GLY A 55 -7.25 6.69 1.50
C GLY A 55 -8.22 5.78 2.25
N THR A 56 -9.21 5.27 1.52
CA THR A 56 -10.20 4.35 2.09
C THR A 56 -9.56 3.00 2.43
N ASP A 57 -9.81 2.50 3.64
CA ASP A 57 -9.30 1.23 4.18
C ASP A 57 -9.98 -0.01 3.54
N ALA A 58 -9.55 -1.20 3.95
CA ALA A 58 -10.21 -2.45 3.56
C ALA A 58 -11.53 -2.66 4.33
N ASP A 59 -12.43 -3.44 3.76
CA ASP A 59 -13.65 -3.92 4.41
C ASP A 59 -13.32 -4.74 5.67
N PRO A 60 -13.76 -4.31 6.86
CA PRO A 60 -13.56 -5.05 8.11
C PRO A 60 -14.02 -6.51 8.08
N ASP A 61 -14.98 -6.86 7.22
CA ASP A 61 -15.48 -8.23 7.11
C ASP A 61 -14.48 -9.17 6.41
N ILE A 62 -13.60 -8.62 5.55
CA ILE A 62 -12.53 -9.38 4.88
C ILE A 62 -11.28 -9.52 5.76
N ILE A 63 -11.06 -8.61 6.71
CA ILE A 63 -9.86 -8.61 7.57
C ILE A 63 -9.93 -9.72 8.60
N THR A 64 -9.07 -10.72 8.52
CA THR A 64 -9.09 -11.88 9.42
C THR A 64 -7.89 -12.01 10.33
N LEU A 65 -6.94 -11.07 10.25
CA LEU A 65 -5.81 -10.96 11.15
C LEU A 65 -5.54 -9.48 11.51
N GLY A 66 -5.28 -9.21 12.79
CA GLY A 66 -4.99 -7.86 13.27
C GLY A 66 -6.21 -6.97 13.51
N PRO A 67 -6.00 -5.64 13.59
CA PRO A 67 -7.09 -4.67 13.76
C PRO A 67 -8.09 -4.75 12.62
N LYS A 68 -9.39 -4.78 12.97
CA LYS A 68 -10.49 -4.80 11.99
C LYS A 68 -10.64 -3.49 11.22
N TYR A 69 -10.29 -2.37 11.85
CA TYR A 69 -10.41 -1.03 11.29
C TYR A 69 -9.01 -0.44 11.04
N GLY A 70 -8.87 0.27 9.93
CA GLY A 70 -7.64 0.94 9.53
C GLY A 70 -7.54 2.36 10.08
N THR A 71 -6.90 3.25 9.31
CA THR A 71 -6.60 4.61 9.74
C THR A 71 -7.74 5.60 9.51
N ASN A 72 -8.65 5.31 8.58
CA ASN A 72 -9.77 6.17 8.19
C ASN A 72 -11.11 5.43 8.34
N PRO A 73 -11.52 5.03 9.56
CA PRO A 73 -12.73 4.25 9.78
C PRO A 73 -14.04 4.95 9.40
N ASP A 74 -13.99 6.28 9.25
CA ASP A 74 -15.16 7.08 8.83
C ASP A 74 -15.38 7.09 7.31
N TRP A 75 -14.45 6.50 6.54
CA TRP A 75 -14.54 6.39 5.07
C TRP A 75 -14.96 4.96 4.73
N PRO A 76 -16.26 4.70 4.48
CA PRO A 76 -16.75 3.34 4.36
C PRO A 76 -16.22 2.68 3.08
N PRO A 77 -15.58 1.51 3.17
CA PRO A 77 -15.21 0.73 1.99
C PRO A 77 -16.43 0.16 1.29
N TYR A 78 -16.30 -0.14 -0.01
CA TYR A 78 -17.28 -0.98 -0.68
C TYR A 78 -17.15 -2.44 -0.19
N PRO A 79 -18.22 -3.24 -0.25
CA PRO A 79 -18.20 -4.63 0.20
C PRO A 79 -17.10 -5.45 -0.47
N ASN A 80 -16.39 -6.23 0.33
CA ASN A 80 -15.28 -7.08 -0.09
C ASN A 80 -14.00 -6.34 -0.54
N LYS A 81 -13.87 -5.03 -0.28
CA LYS A 81 -12.59 -4.35 -0.50
C LYS A 81 -11.51 -4.96 0.39
N TYR A 82 -10.37 -5.37 -0.17
CA TYR A 82 -9.34 -6.13 0.57
C TYR A 82 -7.99 -5.39 0.69
N GLY A 83 -7.97 -4.09 0.38
CA GLY A 83 -6.77 -3.26 0.47
C GLY A 83 -7.07 -1.85 0.93
N MET A 84 -6.00 -1.07 1.12
CA MET A 84 -6.03 0.34 1.47
C MET A 84 -5.52 1.17 0.30
N GLU A 85 -6.17 2.29 0.05
CA GLU A 85 -5.73 3.25 -0.98
C GLU A 85 -4.55 4.09 -0.47
N PHE A 86 -3.63 4.39 -1.37
CA PHE A 86 -2.70 5.51 -1.25
C PHE A 86 -3.17 6.59 -2.21
N GLU A 87 -3.53 7.76 -1.66
CA GLU A 87 -3.96 8.93 -2.42
C GLU A 87 -2.75 9.54 -3.11
N LEU A 88 -2.65 9.32 -4.43
CA LEU A 88 -1.50 9.70 -5.26
C LEU A 88 -1.99 10.35 -6.54
N GLU A 89 -1.26 11.35 -7.03
CA GLU A 89 -1.56 11.95 -8.33
C GLU A 89 -1.39 10.94 -9.47
N HIS A 90 -2.17 11.09 -10.54
CA HIS A 90 -2.13 10.18 -11.68
C HIS A 90 -0.73 10.19 -12.30
N GLY A 91 -0.20 9.01 -12.61
CA GLY A 91 1.14 8.82 -13.14
C GLY A 91 2.25 8.91 -12.10
N THR A 92 1.94 9.12 -10.81
CA THR A 92 2.96 9.10 -9.75
C THR A 92 3.61 7.72 -9.69
N PRO A 93 4.96 7.63 -9.65
CA PRO A 93 5.65 6.36 -9.47
C PRO A 93 5.26 5.70 -8.15
N VAL A 94 4.88 4.44 -8.24
CA VAL A 94 4.59 3.57 -7.12
C VAL A 94 5.82 2.71 -6.86
N LEU A 95 6.32 2.74 -5.63
CA LEU A 95 7.56 2.06 -5.23
C LEU A 95 7.27 0.76 -4.47
N ALA A 96 8.18 -0.21 -4.60
CA ALA A 96 8.17 -1.43 -3.82
C ALA A 96 8.34 -1.14 -2.31
N PRO A 97 7.40 -1.54 -1.44
CA PRO A 97 7.51 -1.30 0.01
C PRO A 97 8.58 -2.20 0.67
N ILE A 98 8.94 -3.30 0.01
CA ILE A 98 9.89 -4.30 0.47
C ILE A 98 10.45 -5.05 -0.73
N ASP A 99 11.56 -5.76 -0.54
CA ASP A 99 12.05 -6.73 -1.51
C ASP A 99 10.97 -7.80 -1.77
N MET A 100 10.61 -7.99 -3.04
CA MET A 100 9.52 -8.86 -3.45
C MET A 100 9.68 -9.36 -4.88
N VAL A 101 8.99 -10.44 -5.21
CA VAL A 101 9.04 -11.11 -6.52
C VAL A 101 7.70 -10.97 -7.21
N LEU A 102 7.67 -10.55 -8.48
CA LEU A 102 6.44 -10.53 -9.27
C LEU A 102 5.98 -11.97 -9.52
N ILE A 103 4.79 -12.34 -9.06
CA ILE A 103 4.23 -13.69 -9.19
C ILE A 103 3.00 -13.76 -10.09
N GLY A 104 2.39 -12.62 -10.41
CA GLY A 104 1.25 -12.55 -11.32
C GLY A 104 0.79 -11.15 -11.62
N PHE A 105 -0.07 -11.00 -12.63
CA PHE A 105 -0.69 -9.74 -12.98
C PHE A 105 -2.07 -9.96 -13.62
N SER A 106 -2.89 -8.91 -13.62
CA SER A 106 -4.11 -8.81 -14.42
C SER A 106 -4.22 -7.41 -14.99
N ASN A 107 -4.17 -7.28 -16.31
CA ASN A 107 -4.48 -6.04 -17.01
C ASN A 107 -5.97 -6.02 -17.37
N ARG A 108 -6.70 -5.10 -16.74
CA ARG A 108 -8.10 -4.77 -17.04
C ARG A 108 -8.27 -3.27 -17.27
N ASN A 109 -7.19 -2.57 -17.63
CA ASN A 109 -7.28 -1.15 -17.97
C ASN A 109 -8.31 -0.94 -19.07
N ALA A 110 -9.15 0.09 -18.89
CA ALA A 110 -10.14 0.47 -19.85
C ALA A 110 -10.30 1.99 -19.93
N GLU A 111 -10.71 2.48 -21.10
CA GLU A 111 -11.08 3.88 -21.29
C GLU A 111 -12.25 4.27 -20.37
N ARG A 112 -13.20 3.34 -20.16
CA ARG A 112 -14.33 3.58 -19.26
C ARG A 112 -14.86 2.33 -18.57
N ARG A 113 -15.65 2.55 -17.51
CA ARG A 113 -16.53 1.55 -16.91
C ARG A 113 -17.93 2.12 -16.72
N THR A 114 -18.92 1.43 -17.27
CA THR A 114 -20.33 1.79 -17.21
C THR A 114 -21.05 0.91 -16.19
N ARG A 115 -21.69 1.54 -15.20
CA ARG A 115 -22.52 0.87 -14.18
C ARG A 115 -23.87 1.58 -14.08
N GLY A 116 -24.84 1.15 -14.89
CA GLY A 116 -26.12 1.83 -15.00
C GLY A 116 -25.93 3.22 -15.63
N GLU A 117 -26.27 4.28 -14.88
CA GLU A 117 -26.08 5.68 -15.31
C GLU A 117 -24.68 6.24 -14.99
N GLN A 118 -23.90 5.54 -14.16
CA GLN A 118 -22.54 5.97 -13.79
C GLN A 118 -21.54 5.53 -14.87
N VAL A 119 -20.71 6.47 -15.32
CA VAL A 119 -19.58 6.23 -16.21
C VAL A 119 -18.31 6.76 -15.55
N ASP A 120 -17.36 5.88 -15.27
CA ASP A 120 -16.05 6.26 -14.75
C ASP A 120 -15.05 6.28 -15.92
N THR A 121 -14.38 7.41 -16.14
CA THR A 121 -13.36 7.61 -17.19
C THR A 121 -12.20 8.45 -16.65
N PRO A 122 -10.94 7.97 -16.69
CA PRO A 122 -10.54 6.63 -17.13
C PRO A 122 -10.95 5.55 -16.12
N TYR A 123 -10.77 4.28 -16.49
CA TYR A 123 -10.88 3.16 -15.54
C TYR A 123 -9.57 2.34 -15.55
N ASN A 124 -8.57 2.84 -14.84
CA ASN A 124 -7.30 2.12 -14.69
C ASN A 124 -7.43 1.03 -13.62
N ASP A 125 -7.18 -0.20 -14.03
CA ASP A 125 -7.36 -1.42 -13.24
C ASP A 125 -6.33 -2.49 -13.62
N LEU A 126 -5.09 -2.05 -13.88
CA LEU A 126 -3.94 -2.95 -13.87
C LEU A 126 -3.63 -3.33 -12.42
N MET A 127 -3.51 -4.64 -12.20
CA MET A 127 -3.15 -5.26 -10.93
C MET A 127 -1.85 -6.07 -11.07
N LEU A 128 -0.97 -5.95 -10.08
CA LEU A 128 0.24 -6.75 -9.92
C LEU A 128 0.19 -7.50 -8.59
N CYS A 129 0.62 -8.76 -8.60
CA CYS A 129 0.72 -9.60 -7.41
C CYS A 129 2.18 -9.97 -7.17
N PHE A 130 2.62 -9.80 -5.94
CA PHE A 130 3.99 -10.10 -5.50
C PHE A 130 4.00 -11.03 -4.30
N GLU A 131 5.06 -11.82 -4.17
CA GLU A 131 5.43 -12.51 -2.93
C GLU A 131 6.64 -11.81 -2.31
N SER A 132 6.63 -11.60 -0.99
CA SER A 132 7.76 -11.01 -0.29
C SER A 132 9.00 -11.90 -0.38
N ALA A 133 10.14 -11.28 -0.70
CA ALA A 133 11.46 -11.90 -0.63
C ALA A 133 12.17 -11.59 0.69
N SER A 134 11.52 -10.89 1.62
CA SER A 134 12.10 -10.54 2.91
C SER A 134 11.95 -11.67 3.92
N PRO A 135 13.01 -12.00 4.69
CA PRO A 135 12.89 -12.95 5.79
C PRO A 135 12.00 -12.45 6.93
N ASP A 136 11.73 -11.14 7.01
CA ASP A 136 10.84 -10.56 8.03
C ASP A 136 9.36 -10.90 7.77
N TRP A 137 9.00 -11.14 6.51
CA TRP A 137 7.62 -11.36 6.07
C TRP A 137 7.50 -12.56 5.10
N PRO A 138 7.90 -13.77 5.52
CA PRO A 138 7.94 -14.93 4.64
C PRO A 138 6.54 -15.31 4.14
N GLY A 139 6.40 -15.50 2.83
CA GLY A 139 5.14 -15.85 2.19
C GLY A 139 4.06 -14.75 2.23
N MET A 140 4.42 -13.53 2.63
CA MET A 140 3.52 -12.38 2.53
C MET A 140 3.22 -12.08 1.07
N ILE A 141 1.94 -11.92 0.76
CA ILE A 141 1.47 -11.55 -0.58
C ILE A 141 1.13 -10.08 -0.58
N ILE A 142 1.55 -9.38 -1.64
CA ILE A 142 1.34 -7.95 -1.83
C ILE A 142 0.62 -7.80 -3.17
N VAL A 143 -0.58 -7.22 -3.15
CA VAL A 143 -1.33 -6.91 -4.38
C VAL A 143 -1.38 -5.40 -4.53
N VAL A 144 -1.06 -4.91 -5.71
CA VAL A 144 -1.09 -3.48 -6.04
C VAL A 144 -1.99 -3.29 -7.25
N TYR A 145 -3.00 -2.43 -7.15
CA TYR A 145 -3.95 -2.21 -8.24
C TYR A 145 -4.44 -0.76 -8.34
N HIS A 146 -5.23 -0.51 -9.38
CA HIS A 146 -5.50 0.81 -9.96
C HIS A 146 -4.23 1.49 -10.50
N LEU A 147 -3.39 0.71 -11.19
CA LEU A 147 -2.23 1.24 -11.88
C LEU A 147 -2.58 1.64 -13.32
N VAL A 148 -2.01 2.73 -13.83
CA VAL A 148 -2.13 3.09 -15.26
C VAL A 148 -1.14 2.31 -16.11
N SER A 149 0.06 2.03 -15.58
CA SER A 149 1.09 1.25 -16.27
C SER A 149 2.06 0.62 -15.28
N SER A 150 2.91 -0.30 -15.77
CA SER A 150 3.96 -0.92 -14.99
C SER A 150 5.23 -1.16 -15.83
N PRO A 151 6.42 -0.91 -15.28
CA PRO A 151 7.68 -1.25 -15.92
C PRO A 151 7.97 -2.76 -15.95
N LEU A 152 7.15 -3.56 -15.25
CA LEU A 152 7.28 -5.01 -15.16
C LEU A 152 6.50 -5.76 -16.25
N LEU A 153 5.75 -5.05 -17.08
CA LEU A 153 5.04 -5.58 -18.24
C LEU A 153 5.60 -4.91 -19.50
N LEU A 154 6.57 -5.55 -20.17
CA LEU A 154 7.33 -4.92 -21.25
C LEU A 154 6.47 -4.55 -22.45
N GLY A 155 5.46 -5.35 -22.73
CA GLY A 155 4.52 -5.15 -23.83
C GLY A 155 3.36 -4.22 -23.48
N HIS A 156 3.20 -3.83 -22.21
CA HIS A 156 2.05 -3.02 -21.81
C HIS A 156 2.11 -1.60 -22.40
N ASN A 157 1.06 -1.21 -23.12
CA ASN A 157 0.94 0.02 -23.93
C ASN A 157 1.97 0.16 -25.08
N VAL A 158 2.79 -0.86 -25.30
CA VAL A 158 3.71 -0.96 -26.46
C VAL A 158 3.10 -1.88 -27.51
N ASN A 159 2.54 -3.00 -27.07
CA ASN A 159 1.79 -3.94 -27.88
C ASN A 159 0.30 -3.53 -27.84
N PRO A 160 -0.35 -3.28 -29.00
CA PRO A 160 -1.77 -2.91 -29.03
C PRO A 160 -2.69 -4.00 -28.43
N ASP A 161 -2.23 -5.25 -28.41
CA ASP A 161 -2.96 -6.35 -27.81
C ASP A 161 -2.82 -6.35 -26.28
N CYS A 162 -1.85 -5.64 -25.70
CA CYS A 162 -1.72 -5.41 -24.26
C CYS A 162 -1.77 -3.92 -23.89
N GLY A 163 -2.89 -3.28 -24.18
CA GLY A 163 -3.18 -1.92 -23.74
C GLY A 163 -4.55 -1.85 -23.07
N GLU A 164 -5.05 -0.63 -22.91
CA GLU A 164 -6.44 -0.42 -22.50
C GLU A 164 -7.44 -0.99 -23.54
N CYS A 165 -8.59 -1.44 -23.04
CA CYS A 165 -9.76 -1.75 -23.87
C CYS A 165 -10.80 -0.60 -23.77
N GLU A 166 -11.82 -0.61 -24.62
CA GLU A 166 -12.83 0.46 -24.59
C GLU A 166 -13.66 0.39 -23.30
N GLU A 167 -14.25 -0.77 -23.00
CA GLU A 167 -15.12 -0.97 -21.84
C GLU A 167 -14.52 -1.98 -20.87
N TRP A 168 -14.51 -1.63 -19.58
CA TRP A 168 -14.03 -2.54 -18.53
C TRP A 168 -14.81 -3.85 -18.54
N GLY A 169 -14.07 -4.96 -18.61
CA GLY A 169 -14.63 -6.32 -18.68
C GLY A 169 -14.63 -6.92 -20.08
N ASP A 170 -14.34 -6.15 -21.14
CA ASP A 170 -14.24 -6.68 -22.50
C ASP A 170 -13.00 -7.56 -22.69
N ARG A 171 -11.93 -7.29 -21.94
CA ARG A 171 -10.67 -8.05 -21.99
C ARG A 171 -10.02 -8.11 -20.62
N THR A 172 -9.53 -9.28 -20.23
CA THR A 172 -8.74 -9.50 -19.02
C THR A 172 -7.49 -10.30 -19.35
N GLN A 173 -6.35 -9.62 -19.42
CA GLN A 173 -5.08 -10.30 -19.68
C GLN A 173 -4.44 -10.64 -18.36
N ALA A 174 -4.38 -11.92 -18.03
CA ALA A 174 -3.92 -12.38 -16.73
C ALA A 174 -2.98 -13.58 -16.83
N ARG A 175 -1.99 -13.60 -15.95
CA ARG A 175 -1.04 -14.71 -15.80
C ARG A 175 -0.45 -14.74 -14.41
N GLY A 176 -0.12 -15.95 -13.95
CA GLY A 176 0.54 -16.21 -12.67
C GLY A 176 -0.46 -16.32 -11.52
N HIS A 177 0.03 -16.09 -10.30
CA HIS A 177 -0.77 -16.21 -9.09
C HIS A 177 -1.50 -14.89 -8.79
N LEU A 178 -2.83 -14.95 -8.72
CA LEU A 178 -3.69 -13.83 -8.39
C LEU A 178 -4.40 -14.08 -7.07
N TYR A 179 -4.58 -13.00 -6.29
CA TYR A 179 -5.16 -13.04 -4.96
C TYR A 179 -6.27 -12.01 -4.85
N PHE A 180 -7.47 -12.49 -4.51
CA PHE A 180 -8.65 -11.67 -4.32
C PHE A 180 -9.19 -11.83 -2.89
N ASP A 181 -10.30 -11.15 -2.62
CA ASP A 181 -11.05 -11.17 -1.36
C ASP A 181 -11.16 -12.57 -0.74
N THR A 182 -11.75 -13.54 -1.45
CA THR A 182 -12.00 -14.90 -0.95
C THR A 182 -11.36 -16.01 -1.79
N ASN A 183 -10.80 -15.66 -2.96
CA ASN A 183 -10.29 -16.62 -3.93
C ASN A 183 -8.85 -16.31 -4.35
N ASP A 184 -7.97 -17.31 -4.22
CA ASP A 184 -6.62 -17.31 -4.81
C ASP A 184 -6.56 -18.36 -5.91
N TYR A 185 -6.02 -17.99 -7.05
CA TYR A 185 -5.89 -18.91 -8.17
C TYR A 185 -4.70 -18.58 -9.06
N GLU A 186 -4.24 -19.60 -9.78
CA GLU A 186 -3.20 -19.50 -10.78
C GLU A 186 -3.83 -19.45 -12.16
N VAL A 187 -3.45 -18.45 -12.95
CA VAL A 187 -3.87 -18.26 -14.33
C VAL A 187 -2.70 -18.60 -15.24
N SER A 188 -2.92 -19.50 -16.20
CA SER A 188 -1.86 -19.94 -17.11
C SER A 188 -1.55 -18.90 -18.18
N ASN A 189 -2.56 -18.45 -18.92
CA ASN A 189 -2.48 -17.38 -19.93
C ASN A 189 -3.90 -16.99 -20.38
N GLU A 190 -4.50 -15.97 -19.77
CA GLU A 190 -5.83 -15.45 -20.15
C GLU A 190 -5.70 -14.31 -21.17
N ASP A 191 -6.56 -14.29 -22.19
CA ASP A 191 -6.58 -13.29 -23.28
C ASP A 191 -5.19 -12.95 -23.88
N ASP A 192 -4.37 -13.98 -24.09
CA ASP A 192 -3.01 -13.85 -24.65
C ASP A 192 -2.14 -12.86 -23.85
N ALA A 193 -2.16 -13.00 -22.52
CA ALA A 193 -1.35 -12.23 -21.56
C ALA A 193 0.16 -12.25 -21.85
N ASP A 194 0.67 -13.20 -22.65
CA ASP A 194 2.05 -13.19 -23.15
C ASP A 194 2.37 -11.92 -23.97
N LYS A 195 1.37 -11.27 -24.58
CA LYS A 195 1.52 -9.98 -25.28
C LYS A 195 1.94 -8.84 -24.37
N CYS A 196 1.68 -8.96 -23.06
CA CYS A 196 2.12 -8.01 -22.06
C CYS A 196 3.59 -8.19 -21.67
N GLU A 197 4.23 -9.29 -22.11
CA GLU A 197 5.62 -9.63 -21.81
C GLU A 197 5.96 -9.45 -20.33
N PRO A 198 5.26 -10.18 -19.43
CA PRO A 198 5.38 -9.97 -18.00
C PRO A 198 6.72 -10.51 -17.47
N LEU A 199 7.38 -9.75 -16.60
CA LEU A 199 8.60 -10.16 -15.92
C LEU A 199 8.31 -11.03 -14.69
N ILE A 200 7.44 -12.04 -14.81
CA ILE A 200 7.13 -12.96 -13.70
C ILE A 200 8.41 -13.67 -13.24
N GLY A 201 8.65 -13.69 -11.93
CA GLY A 201 9.87 -14.18 -11.30
C GLY A 201 10.93 -13.11 -11.08
N ARG A 202 10.76 -11.89 -11.64
CA ARG A 202 11.66 -10.77 -11.36
C ARG A 202 11.54 -10.33 -9.91
N THR A 203 12.69 -10.23 -9.25
CA THR A 203 12.78 -9.57 -7.95
C THR A 203 12.89 -8.07 -8.15
N VAL A 204 12.07 -7.30 -7.43
CA VAL A 204 12.22 -5.86 -7.24
C VAL A 204 12.67 -5.58 -5.81
N LYS A 205 13.57 -4.62 -5.65
CA LYS A 205 14.09 -4.18 -4.37
C LYS A 205 13.22 -3.10 -3.77
N ARG A 206 13.19 -3.00 -2.44
CA ARG A 206 12.56 -1.89 -1.73
C ARG A 206 12.98 -0.55 -2.37
N GLY A 207 11.99 0.29 -2.70
CA GLY A 207 12.22 1.60 -3.31
C GLY A 207 12.37 1.62 -4.83
N GLU A 208 12.39 0.45 -5.49
CA GLU A 208 12.31 0.37 -6.96
C GLU A 208 10.87 0.59 -7.45
N VAL A 209 10.73 1.15 -8.64
CA VAL A 209 9.42 1.42 -9.26
C VAL A 209 8.75 0.12 -9.70
N ILE A 210 7.48 -0.05 -9.32
CA ILE A 210 6.68 -1.24 -9.66
C ILE A 210 5.49 -0.90 -10.57
N GLY A 211 5.10 0.37 -10.60
CA GLY A 211 4.00 0.84 -11.43
C GLY A 211 3.80 2.34 -11.28
N TYR A 212 2.73 2.82 -11.90
CA TYR A 212 2.35 4.23 -11.86
C TYR A 212 0.89 4.33 -11.45
N ALA A 213 0.58 5.23 -10.51
CA ALA A 213 -0.77 5.41 -9.99
C ALA A 213 -1.74 5.76 -11.13
N GLY A 214 -2.87 5.09 -11.17
CA GLY A 214 -3.91 5.32 -12.16
C GLY A 214 -5.07 6.13 -11.59
N SER A 215 -6.16 6.20 -12.34
CA SER A 215 -7.40 6.81 -11.88
C SER A 215 -8.63 5.98 -12.22
N VAL A 216 -9.64 6.09 -11.38
CA VAL A 216 -11.01 5.65 -11.63
C VAL A 216 -11.90 6.89 -11.59
N GLY A 217 -12.32 7.35 -12.76
CA GLY A 217 -12.98 8.65 -12.90
C GLY A 217 -12.09 9.78 -12.39
N THR A 218 -12.59 10.56 -11.43
CA THR A 218 -11.85 11.68 -10.83
C THR A 218 -10.99 11.30 -9.63
N HIS A 219 -11.02 10.04 -9.19
CA HIS A 219 -10.24 9.56 -8.05
C HIS A 219 -8.93 8.94 -8.56
N SER A 220 -7.80 9.46 -8.10
CA SER A 220 -6.48 8.98 -8.44
C SER A 220 -5.83 8.35 -7.21
N MET A 221 -5.34 7.13 -7.37
CA MET A 221 -4.84 6.32 -6.26
C MET A 221 -4.01 5.14 -6.75
N ALA A 222 -3.27 4.53 -5.82
CA ALA A 222 -2.81 3.15 -5.95
C ALA A 222 -3.26 2.37 -4.71
N ALA A 223 -3.96 1.26 -4.91
CA ALA A 223 -4.43 0.43 -3.81
C ALA A 223 -3.43 -0.68 -3.50
N PHE A 224 -3.16 -0.89 -2.21
CA PHE A 224 -2.27 -1.92 -1.71
C PHE A 224 -3.03 -2.87 -0.78
N CYS A 225 -2.90 -4.17 -1.06
CA CYS A 225 -3.46 -5.24 -0.25
C CYS A 225 -2.34 -6.16 0.24
N PHE A 226 -2.48 -6.68 1.45
CA PHE A 226 -1.49 -7.57 2.05
C PHE A 226 -2.16 -8.81 2.64
N LYS A 227 -1.75 -10.00 2.19
CA LYS A 227 -2.00 -11.24 2.92
C LYS A 227 -0.77 -11.66 3.70
N VAL A 228 -0.95 -11.99 4.96
CA VAL A 228 0.12 -12.46 5.86
C VAL A 228 -0.17 -13.89 6.30
N SER A 229 0.88 -14.71 6.38
CA SER A 229 0.76 -16.09 6.86
C SER A 229 0.51 -16.14 8.37
N HIS A 230 -0.38 -17.03 8.79
CA HIS A 230 -0.63 -17.31 10.20
C HIS A 230 -0.97 -18.79 10.41
N THR A 231 -0.82 -19.30 11.62
CA THR A 231 -1.07 -20.72 11.92
C THR A 231 -2.56 -21.08 12.02
N SER A 232 -3.44 -20.08 12.16
CA SER A 232 -4.90 -20.29 12.14
C SER A 232 -5.41 -20.36 10.70
N GLU A 233 -6.52 -21.05 10.50
CA GLU A 233 -7.23 -20.98 9.21
C GLU A 233 -8.00 -19.67 9.09
N ASN A 234 -7.91 -19.05 7.92
CA ASN A 234 -8.73 -17.93 7.48
C ASN A 234 -10.13 -18.44 7.10
N PRO A 235 -11.19 -18.04 7.82
CA PRO A 235 -12.54 -18.53 7.57
C PRO A 235 -13.19 -17.98 6.29
N THR A 236 -12.62 -16.95 5.65
CA THR A 236 -13.20 -16.33 4.44
C THR A 236 -12.66 -16.91 3.14
N VAL A 237 -11.59 -17.73 3.18
CA VAL A 237 -10.99 -18.32 1.97
C VAL A 237 -11.85 -19.45 1.43
N GLU A 238 -12.42 -19.24 0.24
CA GLU A 238 -13.18 -20.25 -0.50
C GLU A 238 -12.24 -21.14 -1.32
N ARG A 239 -11.25 -20.54 -1.98
CA ARG A 239 -10.24 -21.22 -2.79
C ARG A 239 -8.86 -20.60 -2.53
N GLY A 240 -7.83 -21.45 -2.41
CA GLY A 240 -6.46 -20.97 -2.21
C GLY A 240 -5.85 -21.39 -0.88
N ASN A 241 -4.85 -20.63 -0.43
CA ASN A 241 -4.14 -20.93 0.81
C ASN A 241 -4.95 -20.43 2.02
N ARG A 242 -5.50 -21.36 2.79
CA ARG A 242 -6.30 -21.05 3.99
C ARG A 242 -5.50 -20.46 5.15
N TYR A 243 -4.18 -20.41 5.07
CA TYR A 243 -3.33 -19.85 6.14
C TYR A 243 -2.84 -18.43 5.82
N LEU A 244 -3.37 -17.82 4.75
CA LEU A 244 -3.13 -16.43 4.40
C LEU A 244 -4.32 -15.56 4.82
N HIS A 245 -4.04 -14.47 5.52
CA HIS A 245 -5.03 -13.57 6.08
C HIS A 245 -4.87 -12.15 5.53
N TRP A 246 -5.96 -11.55 5.07
CA TRP A 246 -5.98 -10.11 4.78
C TRP A 246 -5.87 -9.31 6.09
N VAL A 247 -5.08 -8.23 6.06
CA VAL A 247 -4.82 -7.32 7.18
C VAL A 247 -5.15 -5.87 6.81
N GLN A 248 -5.43 -5.01 7.79
CA GLN A 248 -5.54 -3.56 7.57
C GLN A 248 -4.14 -2.93 7.40
N PRO A 249 -3.70 -2.51 6.21
CA PRO A 249 -2.30 -2.18 5.98
C PRO A 249 -1.78 -1.02 6.84
N GLY A 250 -2.55 0.05 6.98
CA GLY A 250 -2.16 1.27 7.70
C GLY A 250 -2.00 1.08 9.21
N THR A 251 -2.73 0.14 9.82
CA THR A 251 -2.68 -0.13 11.27
C THR A 251 -1.96 -1.43 11.61
N PHE A 252 -1.82 -2.34 10.65
CA PHE A 252 -1.09 -3.59 10.82
C PHE A 252 0.41 -3.34 10.77
N PHE A 253 0.91 -2.67 9.72
CA PHE A 253 2.36 -2.51 9.50
C PHE A 253 2.92 -1.22 10.09
N TYR A 254 4.25 -1.23 10.31
CA TYR A 254 5.03 -0.02 10.49
C TYR A 254 5.55 0.46 9.14
N TRP A 255 5.45 1.76 8.91
CA TRP A 255 5.78 2.42 7.66
C TRP A 255 6.87 3.47 7.88
N LYS A 256 7.86 3.51 7.00
CA LYS A 256 8.95 4.50 7.02
C LYS A 256 9.22 5.03 5.63
N CYS A 257 9.62 6.30 5.53
CA CYS A 257 10.02 6.88 4.25
C CYS A 257 11.27 6.17 3.72
N TYR A 258 11.33 5.96 2.41
CA TYR A 258 12.48 5.35 1.75
C TYR A 258 13.46 6.42 1.25
N THR A 259 14.75 6.17 1.50
CA THR A 259 15.89 6.71 0.75
C THR A 259 16.91 5.58 0.59
N PRO A 260 17.85 5.66 -0.37
CA PRO A 260 18.89 4.63 -0.54
C PRO A 260 19.75 4.40 0.72
N GLU A 261 19.89 5.40 1.57
CA GLU A 261 20.65 5.36 2.82
C GLU A 261 19.79 5.00 4.05
N SER A 262 18.48 4.84 3.88
CA SER A 262 17.58 4.57 4.99
C SER A 262 17.79 3.17 5.55
N ASP A 263 18.14 3.10 6.83
CA ASP A 263 18.14 1.84 7.56
C ASP A 263 16.69 1.48 7.99
N PHE A 264 16.27 0.26 7.66
CA PHE A 264 14.94 -0.25 7.96
C PHE A 264 15.02 -1.27 9.09
N PRO A 265 14.37 -1.00 10.24
CA PRO A 265 14.20 -2.02 11.25
C PRO A 265 13.43 -3.24 10.69
N SER A 266 13.66 -4.41 11.29
CA SER A 266 12.96 -5.64 10.91
C SER A 266 11.44 -5.44 10.93
N GLY A 267 10.78 -5.95 9.88
CA GLY A 267 9.34 -5.88 9.73
C GLY A 267 8.78 -4.54 9.23
N VAL A 268 9.60 -3.49 9.13
CA VAL A 268 9.14 -2.16 8.67
C VAL A 268 9.07 -2.10 7.14
N LEU A 269 7.94 -1.63 6.63
CA LEU A 269 7.69 -1.39 5.21
C LEU A 269 8.06 0.04 4.82
N ALA A 270 8.46 0.23 3.57
CA ALA A 270 8.61 1.56 2.98
C ALA A 270 7.25 2.10 2.52
N TYR A 271 7.04 3.42 2.69
CA TYR A 271 5.99 4.11 1.95
C TYR A 271 6.24 3.95 0.44
N PRO A 272 5.20 3.66 -0.37
CA PRO A 272 5.36 3.28 -1.77
C PRO A 272 5.45 4.50 -2.72
N PHE A 273 6.07 5.60 -2.28
CA PHE A 273 6.18 6.84 -3.06
C PHE A 273 7.47 7.61 -2.72
N GLU A 274 7.86 8.52 -3.61
CA GLU A 274 8.99 9.42 -3.41
C GLU A 274 8.74 10.34 -2.21
N TRP A 275 9.73 10.48 -1.32
CA TRP A 275 9.66 11.33 -0.14
C TRP A 275 10.66 12.49 -0.24
N GLU A 276 10.32 13.64 0.36
CA GLU A 276 11.07 14.90 0.33
C GLU A 276 12.59 14.71 0.42
N GLY A 277 13.25 14.87 -0.73
CA GLY A 277 14.71 14.79 -0.90
C GLY A 277 15.17 13.59 -1.73
N TYR A 278 14.40 12.50 -1.77
CA TYR A 278 14.65 11.38 -2.66
C TYR A 278 13.75 11.50 -3.90
N GLN A 279 14.39 11.47 -5.08
CA GLN A 279 13.72 11.32 -6.35
C GLN A 279 14.38 10.20 -7.14
N LEU A 280 13.55 9.37 -7.76
CA LEU A 280 13.93 8.45 -8.79
C LEU A 280 14.64 9.18 -9.95
N PRO A 281 15.52 8.48 -10.67
CA PRO A 281 16.02 8.95 -11.95
C PRO A 281 14.88 9.41 -12.87
N ALA A 282 15.13 10.45 -13.66
CA ALA A 282 14.09 11.05 -14.51
C ALA A 282 13.42 10.03 -15.44
N GLU A 283 14.19 9.07 -15.97
CA GLU A 283 13.68 7.98 -16.80
C GLU A 283 12.66 7.09 -16.07
N GLN A 284 12.84 6.83 -14.77
CA GLN A 284 11.95 5.96 -13.99
C GLN A 284 10.68 6.67 -13.54
N ARG A 285 10.61 8.00 -13.72
CA ARG A 285 9.39 8.78 -13.49
C ARG A 285 8.51 8.89 -14.73
N ASP A 286 9.00 8.44 -15.89
CA ASP A 286 8.21 8.34 -17.10
C ASP A 286 7.26 7.13 -16.99
N VAL A 287 5.97 7.33 -17.22
CA VAL A 287 4.94 6.27 -17.14
C VAL A 287 5.20 5.15 -18.16
N ASP A 288 5.96 5.46 -19.21
CA ASP A 288 6.33 4.53 -20.27
C ASP A 288 7.61 3.75 -19.98
N PHE A 289 8.32 4.05 -18.87
CA PHE A 289 9.49 3.30 -18.44
C PHE A 289 9.21 1.80 -18.37
N LYS A 290 10.21 1.01 -18.78
CA LYS A 290 10.23 -0.45 -18.74
C LYS A 290 11.58 -0.91 -18.24
N TYR A 291 11.59 -1.98 -17.44
CA TYR A 291 12.85 -2.65 -17.11
C TYR A 291 13.43 -3.37 -18.32
N ASP A 292 14.72 -3.65 -18.28
CA ASP A 292 15.31 -4.62 -19.20
C ASP A 292 14.79 -6.03 -18.89
N ALA A 293 14.69 -6.87 -19.93
CA ALA A 293 14.24 -8.26 -19.81
C ALA A 293 15.22 -9.17 -19.03
N ASN A 294 16.36 -8.64 -18.56
CA ASN A 294 17.42 -9.37 -17.87
C ASN A 294 17.21 -9.43 -16.35
#